data_AF-A0A840A2D5-F1
#
_entry.id   AF-A0A840A2D5-F1
#
_cell.length_a   1.000
_cell.length_b   1.000
_cell.length_c   1.000
_cell.angle_alpha   90.00
_cell.angle_beta   90.00
_cell.angle_gamma   90.00
#
_symmetry.space_group_name_H-M   'P 1'
#
loop_
_entity.id
_entity.type
_entity.pdbx_description
1 polymer ?
#
loop_
_entity_poly.entity_id
_entity_poly.type
_entity_poly.pdbx_seq_one_letter_code
_entity_poly.pdbx_strand_id
1 'polypeptide(L)'
;MESVLQELATYVALIAELVCVLCIAIGVIEGVYLAGRYMVMPSGHPALTRRQVWTRFARWIILALEFALAADIARTAIAPTWDDIGQLAAIAVIRTALNYFLERDLEAFSRPLGAPEAEK
;
A
#
# COMPACT_ATOMS: atom_id res chain seq x y z
N MET A 1 9.65 -2.26 -33.52
CA MET A 1 10.39 -2.61 -32.28
C MET A 1 9.87 -1.81 -31.10
N GLU A 2 9.70 -0.49 -31.22
CA GLU A 2 9.11 0.36 -30.16
C GLU A 2 7.69 -0.06 -29.74
N SER A 3 6.83 -0.42 -30.70
CA SER A 3 5.47 -0.91 -30.43
C SER A 3 5.43 -2.19 -29.58
N VAL A 4 6.37 -3.11 -29.80
CA VAL A 4 6.47 -4.36 -29.04
C VAL A 4 6.88 -4.08 -27.60
N LEU A 5 7.78 -3.12 -27.38
CA LEU A 5 8.20 -2.71 -26.04
C LEU A 5 7.06 -2.00 -25.27
N GLN A 6 6.31 -1.14 -25.94
CA GLN A 6 5.13 -0.48 -25.37
C GLN A 6 4.06 -1.47 -24.94
N GLU A 7 3.76 -2.43 -25.80
CA GLU A 7 2.77 -3.48 -25.52
C GLU A 7 3.22 -4.35 -24.35
N LEU A 8 4.48 -4.79 -24.32
CA LEU A 8 5.04 -5.58 -23.22
C LEU A 8 5.02 -4.83 -21.89
N ALA A 9 5.46 -3.57 -21.84
CA ALA A 9 5.47 -2.82 -20.60
C ALA A 9 4.04 -2.54 -20.08
N THR A 10 3.08 -2.36 -20.99
CA THR A 10 1.66 -2.25 -20.64
C THR A 10 1.15 -3.53 -19.98
N TYR A 11 1.46 -4.70 -20.55
CA TYR A 11 1.12 -5.99 -19.94
C TYR A 11 1.79 -6.18 -18.57
N VAL A 12 3.06 -5.80 -18.43
CA VAL A 12 3.77 -5.86 -17.15
C VAL A 12 3.11 -4.96 -16.11
N ALA A 13 2.77 -3.72 -16.48
CA ALA A 13 2.08 -2.80 -15.59
C ALA A 13 0.71 -3.35 -15.15
N LEU A 14 -0.07 -3.89 -16.08
CA LEU A 14 -1.38 -4.47 -15.82
C LEU A 14 -1.30 -5.67 -14.88
N ILE A 15 -0.33 -6.57 -15.10
CA ILE A 15 -0.12 -7.73 -14.23
C ILE A 15 0.31 -7.28 -12.82
N ALA A 16 1.26 -6.34 -12.72
CA ALA A 16 1.69 -5.81 -11.44
C ALA A 16 0.53 -5.14 -10.67
N GLU A 17 -0.31 -4.37 -11.37
CA GLU A 17 -1.51 -3.76 -10.81
C GLU A 17 -2.54 -4.80 -10.34
N LEU A 18 -2.76 -5.86 -11.13
CA LEU A 18 -3.62 -6.96 -10.73
C LEU A 18 -3.12 -7.64 -9.44
N VAL A 19 -1.81 -7.90 -9.34
CA VAL A 19 -1.22 -8.49 -8.12
C VAL A 19 -1.34 -7.55 -6.93
N CYS A 20 -1.13 -6.24 -7.14
CA CYS A 20 -1.37 -5.22 -6.11
C CYS A 20 -2.80 -5.30 -5.56
N VAL A 21 -3.81 -5.29 -6.43
CA VAL A 21 -5.23 -5.37 -6.04
C VAL A 21 -5.51 -6.68 -5.28
N LEU A 22 -4.95 -7.81 -5.73
CA LEU A 22 -5.10 -9.09 -5.04
C LEU A 22 -4.46 -9.07 -3.64
N CYS A 23 -3.28 -8.48 -3.48
CA CYS A 23 -2.62 -8.34 -2.18
C CYS A 23 -3.48 -7.53 -1.21
N ILE A 24 -4.05 -6.42 -1.67
CA ILE A 24 -4.98 -5.59 -0.87
C ILE A 24 -6.21 -6.41 -0.49
N ALA A 25 -6.83 -7.10 -1.45
CA ALA A 25 -8.03 -7.91 -1.21
C ALA A 25 -7.78 -9.00 -0.16
N ILE A 26 -6.67 -9.74 -0.27
CA ILE A 26 -6.29 -10.77 0.70
C ILE A 26 -6.04 -10.14 2.07
N GLY A 27 -5.30 -9.03 2.13
CA GLY A 27 -5.04 -8.32 3.38
C GLY A 27 -6.33 -7.88 4.08
N VAL A 28 -7.29 -7.34 3.34
CA VAL A 28 -8.61 -6.94 3.87
C VAL A 28 -9.37 -8.16 4.39
N ILE A 29 -9.45 -9.24 3.62
CA ILE A 29 -10.14 -10.47 4.04
C ILE A 29 -9.52 -11.04 5.32
N GLU A 30 -8.19 -11.17 5.37
CA GLU A 30 -7.48 -11.67 6.54
C GLU A 30 -7.69 -10.75 7.76
N GLY A 31 -7.59 -9.43 7.56
CA GLY A 31 -7.81 -8.44 8.61
C GLY A 31 -9.21 -8.50 9.22
N VAL A 32 -10.24 -8.58 8.37
CA VAL A 32 -11.64 -8.71 8.80
C VAL A 32 -11.89 -10.05 9.50
N TYR A 33 -11.36 -11.14 8.94
CA TYR A 33 -11.52 -12.47 9.53
C TYR A 33 -10.90 -12.55 10.94
N LEU A 34 -9.67 -12.03 11.11
CA LEU A 34 -9.02 -12.02 12.42
C LEU A 34 -9.77 -11.09 13.39
N ALA A 35 -10.13 -9.88 12.97
CA ALA A 35 -10.86 -8.93 13.81
C ALA A 35 -12.19 -9.51 14.30
N GLY A 36 -12.98 -10.12 13.40
CA GLY A 36 -14.24 -10.77 13.76
C GLY A 36 -14.06 -11.95 14.71
N ARG A 37 -13.05 -12.80 14.48
CA ARG A 37 -12.74 -13.92 15.38
C ARG A 37 -12.44 -13.44 16.80
N TYR A 38 -11.70 -12.36 16.95
CA TYR A 38 -11.34 -11.82 18.27
C TYR A 38 -12.48 -11.09 18.98
N MET A 39 -13.46 -10.55 18.25
CA MET A 39 -14.70 -10.05 18.86
C MET A 39 -15.54 -11.18 19.47
N VAL A 40 -15.57 -12.36 18.83
CA VAL A 40 -16.39 -13.50 19.28
C VAL A 40 -15.70 -14.34 20.37
N MET A 41 -14.36 -14.39 20.39
CA MET A 41 -13.58 -15.08 21.43
C MET A 41 -12.58 -14.11 22.08
N PRO A 42 -13.01 -13.32 23.08
CA PRO A 42 -12.12 -12.42 23.80
C PRO A 42 -11.07 -13.22 24.57
N SER A 43 -9.82 -13.20 24.09
CA SER A 43 -8.67 -13.68 24.84
C SER A 43 -8.18 -12.57 25.77
N GLY A 44 -7.74 -12.90 27.00
CA GLY A 44 -7.42 -11.94 28.07
C GLY A 44 -6.29 -10.94 27.81
N HIS A 45 -5.70 -10.90 26.60
CA HIS A 45 -4.61 -9.97 26.22
C HIS A 45 -4.93 -9.20 24.92
N PRO A 46 -5.90 -8.26 24.93
CA PRO A 46 -6.37 -7.55 23.74
C PRO A 46 -5.28 -6.73 23.02
N ALA A 47 -4.26 -6.24 23.74
CA ALA A 47 -3.18 -5.45 23.17
C ALA A 47 -2.24 -6.26 22.25
N LEU A 48 -1.89 -7.50 22.63
CA LEU A 48 -1.04 -8.38 21.83
C LEU A 48 -1.77 -8.84 20.55
N THR A 49 -3.06 -9.12 20.70
CA THR A 49 -3.96 -9.52 19.62
C THR A 49 -4.12 -8.44 18.55
N ARG A 50 -4.43 -7.19 18.96
CA ARG A 50 -4.57 -6.06 18.02
C ARG A 50 -3.29 -5.83 17.22
N ARG A 51 -2.14 -5.90 17.90
CA ARG A 51 -0.82 -5.76 17.26
C ARG A 51 -0.59 -6.83 16.20
N GLN A 52 -1.01 -8.07 16.46
CA GLN A 52 -0.84 -9.17 15.51
C GLN A 52 -1.69 -9.00 14.24
N VAL A 53 -2.95 -8.56 14.38
CA VAL A 53 -3.82 -8.25 13.22
C VAL A 53 -3.22 -7.11 12.40
N TRP A 54 -2.79 -6.03 13.06
CA TRP A 54 -2.16 -4.89 12.41
C TRP A 54 -0.90 -5.28 11.64
N THR A 55 0.03 -6.00 12.28
CA THR A 55 1.27 -6.43 11.62
C THR A 55 1.01 -7.33 10.41
N ARG A 56 0.01 -8.20 10.48
CA ARG A 56 -0.39 -9.05 9.33
C ARG A 56 -0.92 -8.22 8.18
N PHE A 57 -1.85 -7.31 8.47
CA PHE A 57 -2.41 -6.40 7.48
C PHE A 57 -1.35 -5.50 6.84
N ALA A 58 -0.47 -4.90 7.66
CA ALA A 58 0.60 -4.04 7.19
C ALA A 58 1.54 -4.74 6.19
N ARG A 59 1.83 -6.03 6.37
CA ARG A 59 2.65 -6.80 5.41
C ARG A 59 1.98 -6.91 4.03
N TRP A 60 0.67 -7.12 3.98
CA TRP A 60 -0.07 -7.15 2.71
C TRP A 60 -0.09 -5.79 2.03
N ILE A 61 -0.26 -4.71 2.80
CA ILE A 61 -0.23 -3.34 2.27
C ILE A 61 1.15 -2.98 1.71
N ILE A 62 2.23 -3.27 2.44
CA ILE A 62 3.60 -3.02 1.96
C ILE A 62 3.84 -3.79 0.66
N LEU A 63 3.46 -5.07 0.60
CA LEU A 63 3.61 -5.88 -0.61
C LEU A 63 2.82 -5.28 -1.79
N ALA A 64 1.58 -4.84 -1.57
CA ALA A 64 0.78 -4.18 -2.59
C ALA A 64 1.43 -2.88 -3.09
N LEU A 65 2.03 -2.09 -2.19
CA LEU A 65 2.73 -0.84 -2.54
C LEU A 65 3.94 -1.10 -3.44
N GLU A 66 4.71 -2.16 -3.20
CA GLU A 66 5.83 -2.54 -4.09
C GLU A 66 5.36 -2.90 -5.49
N PHE A 67 4.26 -3.65 -5.62
CA PHE A 67 3.67 -3.97 -6.92
C PHE A 67 3.06 -2.75 -7.61
N ALA A 68 2.43 -1.85 -6.84
CA ALA A 68 1.97 -0.57 -7.36
C ALA A 68 3.15 0.25 -7.90
N LEU A 69 4.29 0.29 -7.19
CA LEU A 69 5.53 0.93 -7.62
C LEU A 69 6.04 0.34 -8.92
N ALA A 70 6.11 -0.99 -9.02
CA ALA A 70 6.50 -1.68 -10.25
C ALA A 70 5.60 -1.31 -11.45
N ALA A 71 4.28 -1.24 -11.24
CA ALA A 71 3.33 -0.87 -12.28
C ALA A 71 3.54 0.58 -12.79
N ASP A 72 3.84 1.52 -11.88
CA ASP A 72 4.11 2.91 -12.25
C ASP A 72 5.45 3.05 -12.97
N ILE A 73 6.50 2.37 -12.52
CA ILE A 73 7.81 2.38 -13.21
C ILE A 73 7.62 1.85 -14.63
N ALA A 74 6.90 0.73 -14.79
CA ALA A 74 6.61 0.17 -16.11
C ALA A 74 5.88 1.18 -17.00
N ARG A 75 4.88 1.90 -16.49
CA ARG A 75 4.18 2.97 -17.23
C ARG A 75 5.08 4.16 -17.58
N THR A 76 5.96 4.61 -16.67
CA THR A 76 6.90 5.71 -16.95
C THR A 76 7.91 5.35 -18.04
N ALA A 77 8.29 4.08 -18.18
CA ALA A 77 9.28 3.62 -19.15
C ALA A 77 8.80 3.68 -20.61
N ILE A 78 7.48 3.78 -20.84
CA ILE A 78 6.89 3.72 -22.19
C ILE A 78 6.11 4.95 -22.61
N ALA A 79 6.09 6.01 -21.79
CA ALA A 79 5.26 7.21 -21.95
C ALA A 79 5.13 7.67 -23.42
N PRO A 80 3.99 7.38 -24.09
CA PRO A 80 3.74 7.78 -25.46
C PRO A 80 2.92 9.08 -25.47
N THR A 81 3.25 10.06 -26.32
CA THR A 81 2.47 11.31 -26.51
C THR A 81 2.24 12.20 -25.26
N TRP A 82 1.93 13.47 -25.47
CA TRP A 82 1.77 14.45 -24.38
C TRP A 82 0.55 14.20 -23.48
N ASP A 83 -0.47 13.49 -23.98
CA ASP A 83 -1.71 13.20 -23.24
C ASP A 83 -1.49 12.11 -22.19
N ASP A 84 -0.82 11.00 -22.56
CA ASP A 84 -0.49 9.94 -21.61
C ASP A 84 0.51 10.44 -20.55
N ILE A 85 1.46 11.31 -20.92
CA ILE A 85 2.37 11.97 -19.97
C ILE A 85 1.57 12.77 -18.92
N GLY A 86 0.54 13.50 -19.33
CA GLY A 86 -0.33 14.25 -18.43
C GLY A 86 -1.08 13.34 -17.45
N GLN A 87 -1.63 12.23 -17.95
CA GLN A 87 -2.31 11.25 -17.11
C GLN A 87 -1.35 10.55 -16.14
N LEU A 88 -0.14 10.22 -16.60
CA LEU A 88 0.93 9.66 -15.77
C LEU A 88 1.35 10.62 -14.66
N ALA A 89 1.52 11.90 -14.98
CA ALA A 89 1.88 12.94 -14.03
C ALA A 89 0.79 13.11 -12.96
N ALA A 90 -0.48 13.07 -13.35
CA ALA A 90 -1.61 13.13 -12.40
C ALA A 90 -1.59 11.92 -11.45
N ILE A 91 -1.40 10.70 -11.97
CA ILE A 91 -1.29 9.49 -11.15
C ILE A 91 -0.09 9.57 -10.20
N ALA A 92 1.07 10.02 -10.69
CA ALA A 92 2.27 10.19 -9.89
C ALA A 92 2.06 11.18 -8.73
N VAL A 93 1.43 12.33 -9.00
CA VAL A 93 1.10 13.33 -7.97
C VAL A 93 0.16 12.75 -6.92
N ILE A 94 -0.92 12.06 -7.35
CA ILE A 94 -1.86 11.41 -6.43
C ILE A 94 -1.12 10.40 -5.55
N ARG A 95 -0.25 9.57 -6.15
CA ARG A 95 0.54 8.59 -5.41
C ARG A 95 1.46 9.24 -4.40
N THR A 96 2.21 10.26 -4.78
CA THR A 96 3.12 10.96 -3.87
C THR A 96 2.34 11.58 -2.71
N ALA A 97 1.20 12.21 -2.99
CA ALA A 97 0.35 12.78 -1.94
C ALA A 97 -0.18 11.69 -1.00
N LEU A 98 -0.74 10.60 -1.53
CA LEU A 98 -1.29 9.50 -0.73
C LEU A 98 -0.23 8.80 0.12
N ASN A 99 0.93 8.48 -0.44
CA ASN A 99 2.03 7.88 0.32
C ASN A 99 2.50 8.82 1.43
N TYR A 100 2.68 10.12 1.13
CA TYR A 100 3.07 11.11 2.13
C TYR A 100 2.07 11.20 3.29
N PHE A 101 0.77 11.23 3.00
CA PHE A 101 -0.26 11.26 4.05
C PHE A 101 -0.28 9.97 4.87
N LEU A 102 -0.18 8.81 4.21
CA LEU A 102 -0.21 7.52 4.89
C LEU A 102 0.99 7.35 5.84
N GLU A 103 2.19 7.72 5.39
CA GLU A 103 3.43 7.60 6.18
C GLU A 103 3.40 8.54 7.39
N ARG A 104 2.94 9.77 7.19
CA ARG A 104 2.72 10.75 8.27
C ARG A 104 1.70 10.27 9.30
N ASP A 105 0.59 9.69 8.85
CA ASP A 105 -0.42 9.13 9.74
C ASP A 105 0.15 7.92 10.50
N LEU A 106 0.95 7.06 9.85
CA LEU A 106 1.62 5.93 10.48
C LEU A 106 2.60 6.38 11.58
N GLU A 107 3.36 7.45 11.36
CA GLU A 107 4.25 8.05 12.36
C GLU A 107 3.47 8.61 13.55
N ALA A 108 2.33 9.28 13.30
CA ALA A 108 1.46 9.78 14.35
C ALA A 108 0.92 8.65 15.24
N PHE A 109 0.56 7.50 14.65
CA PHE A 109 0.09 6.32 15.40
C PHE A 109 1.23 5.52 16.05
N SER A 110 2.46 5.62 15.53
CA SER A 110 3.63 4.90 16.05
C SER A 110 4.34 5.64 17.18
N ARG A 111 3.96 6.88 17.48
CA ARG A 111 4.47 7.61 18.64
C ARG A 111 4.14 6.81 19.91
N PRO A 112 5.14 6.32 20.67
CA PRO A 112 4.87 5.63 21.91
C PRO A 112 4.20 6.62 22.86
N LEU A 113 3.01 6.25 23.35
CA LEU A 113 2.36 6.87 24.51
C LEU A 113 3.31 6.75 25.71
N GLY A 114 4.22 7.71 25.90
CA GLY A 114 5.09 7.72 27.07
C GLY A 114 6.49 8.31 26.91
N ALA A 115 6.67 9.42 26.19
CA ALA A 115 7.84 10.27 26.45
C ALA A 115 7.43 11.33 27.49
N PRO A 116 7.86 11.22 28.76
CA PRO A 116 7.66 12.31 29.71
C PRO A 116 8.37 13.56 29.18
N GLU A 117 7.69 14.69 29.26
CA GLU A 117 8.27 16.01 29.04
C GLU A 117 9.54 16.13 29.88
N ALA A 118 10.70 16.12 29.22
CA ALA A 118 11.92 16.62 29.81
C ALA A 118 11.72 18.13 29.96
N GLU A 119 11.31 18.50 31.17
CA GLU A 119 11.19 19.83 31.72
C GLU A 119 12.46 20.66 31.45
N LYS A 120 12.22 21.87 30.91
CA LYS A 120 13.08 23.07 30.75
C LYS A 120 14.59 22.97 31.00
#